data_AF-A0A374EAL4-F1
#
_entry.id   AF-A0A374EAL4-F1
#
_cell.length_a   1.000
_cell.length_b   1.000
_cell.length_c   1.000
_cell.angle_alpha   90.00
_cell.angle_beta   90.00
_cell.angle_gamma   90.00
#
_symmetry.space_group_name_H-M   'P 1'
#
loop_
_entity.id
_entity.type
_entity.pdbx_description
1 polymer ?
#
loop_
_entity_poly.entity_id
_entity_poly.type
_entity_poly.pdbx_seq_one_letter_code
_entity_poly.pdbx_strand_id
1 'polypeptide(L)'
;MCAERFRFWQYRQRTVFVLYIVGFLKNTGYDALRRRQRKLALIISPAADKILHRLLNEGNLGCTVIKARTGYTGEDRDLILCAVRKRRITDVRRIASETDEKAFVLVGDVSEIIGEGFRLSDEYF
;
A
#
# COMPACT_ATOMS: atom_id res chain seq x y z
N MET A 1 0.57 -49.84 -30.88
CA MET A 1 1.49 -48.75 -30.47
C MET A 1 0.90 -47.33 -30.58
N CYS A 2 -0.43 -47.12 -30.71
CA CYS A 2 -1.02 -45.77 -30.81
C CYS A 2 -1.73 -45.29 -29.52
N ALA A 3 -2.17 -46.21 -28.65
CA ALA A 3 -3.00 -45.88 -27.48
C ALA A 3 -2.23 -45.32 -26.26
N GLU A 4 -0.92 -45.57 -26.16
CA GLU A 4 -0.14 -45.14 -24.98
C GLU A 4 0.32 -43.68 -25.06
N ARG A 5 0.46 -43.13 -26.28
CA ARG A 5 0.86 -41.73 -26.49
C ARG A 5 -0.23 -40.73 -26.11
N PHE A 6 -1.49 -41.17 -26.04
CA PHE A 6 -2.65 -40.33 -25.68
C PHE A 6 -2.83 -40.17 -24.16
N ARG A 7 -2.42 -41.16 -23.35
CA ARG A 7 -2.46 -41.08 -21.87
C ARG A 7 -1.44 -40.07 -21.31
N PHE A 8 -0.32 -39.87 -22.00
CA PHE A 8 0.72 -38.92 -21.61
C PHE A 8 0.29 -37.45 -21.76
N TRP A 9 -0.58 -37.15 -22.73
CA TRP A 9 -1.10 -35.78 -22.94
C TRP A 9 -2.18 -35.40 -21.91
N GLN A 10 -3.03 -36.36 -21.50
CA GLN A 10 -4.03 -36.12 -20.45
C GLN A 10 -3.40 -35.92 -19.05
N TYR A 11 -2.28 -36.58 -18.75
CA TYR A 11 -1.61 -36.43 -17.45
C TYR A 11 -0.95 -35.05 -17.30
N ARG A 12 -0.35 -34.53 -18.38
CA ARG A 12 0.35 -33.23 -18.40
C ARG A 12 -0.58 -32.03 -18.20
N GLN A 13 -1.81 -32.11 -18.71
CA GLN A 13 -2.84 -31.06 -18.55
C GLN A 13 -3.32 -30.93 -17.09
N ARG A 14 -3.40 -32.06 -16.34
CA ARG A 14 -3.87 -32.05 -14.95
C ARG A 14 -2.84 -31.43 -13.99
N THR A 15 -1.55 -31.67 -14.20
CA THR A 15 -0.49 -31.08 -13.36
C THR A 15 -0.45 -29.56 -13.45
N VAL A 16 -0.61 -29.01 -14.67
CA VAL A 16 -0.64 -27.55 -14.87
C VAL A 16 -1.86 -26.93 -14.19
N PHE A 17 -3.02 -27.58 -14.26
CA PHE A 17 -4.25 -27.12 -13.63
C PHE A 17 -4.15 -27.13 -12.10
N VAL A 18 -3.54 -28.17 -11.51
CA VAL A 18 -3.26 -28.24 -10.07
C VAL A 18 -2.29 -27.15 -9.64
N LEU A 19 -1.22 -26.89 -10.40
CA LEU A 19 -0.30 -25.78 -10.14
C LEU A 19 -1.00 -24.42 -10.24
N TYR A 20 -1.91 -24.25 -11.20
CA TYR A 20 -2.69 -23.02 -11.37
C TYR A 20 -3.68 -22.81 -10.21
N ILE A 21 -4.38 -23.85 -9.77
CA ILE A 21 -5.27 -23.80 -8.60
C ILE A 21 -4.49 -23.53 -7.33
N VAL A 22 -3.36 -24.19 -7.11
CA VAL A 22 -2.49 -23.93 -5.95
C VAL A 22 -1.92 -22.52 -5.99
N GLY A 23 -1.52 -22.02 -7.17
CA GLY A 23 -1.10 -20.64 -7.37
C GLY A 23 -2.21 -19.63 -7.09
N PHE A 24 -3.43 -19.91 -7.56
CA PHE A 24 -4.60 -19.06 -7.37
C PHE A 24 -5.06 -19.01 -5.89
N LEU A 25 -5.03 -20.16 -5.20
CA LEU A 25 -5.31 -20.26 -3.77
C LEU A 25 -4.27 -19.52 -2.93
N LYS A 26 -2.99 -19.53 -3.35
CA LYS A 26 -1.94 -18.74 -2.70
C LYS A 26 -2.14 -17.23 -2.92
N ASN A 27 -2.47 -16.82 -4.14
CA ASN A 27 -2.46 -15.41 -4.55
C ASN A 27 -3.61 -14.56 -3.98
N THR A 28 -4.69 -15.18 -3.49
CA THR A 28 -5.87 -14.44 -2.99
C THR A 28 -6.10 -14.60 -1.49
N GLY A 29 -5.58 -15.68 -0.87
CA GLY A 29 -5.90 -16.05 0.51
C GLY A 29 -4.79 -15.82 1.55
N TYR A 30 -3.51 -15.91 1.16
CA TYR A 30 -2.42 -15.83 2.13
C TYR A 30 -2.15 -14.39 2.64
N ASP A 31 -2.31 -13.38 1.78
CA ASP A 31 -2.13 -11.98 2.18
C ASP A 31 -3.31 -11.43 2.99
N ALA A 32 -4.48 -12.07 2.90
CA ALA A 32 -5.69 -11.67 3.62
C ALA A 32 -5.60 -11.94 5.14
N LEU A 33 -4.76 -12.88 5.57
CA LEU A 33 -4.63 -13.25 6.99
C LEU A 33 -3.64 -12.39 7.79
N ARG A 34 -2.82 -11.54 7.15
CA ARG A 34 -1.82 -10.71 7.85
C ARG A 34 -2.46 -9.46 8.46
N ARG A 35 -3.16 -9.68 9.59
CA ARG A 35 -3.88 -8.72 10.45
C ARG A 35 -3.00 -7.66 11.15
N ARG A 36 -2.26 -6.83 10.41
CA ARG A 36 -1.64 -5.57 10.90
C ARG A 36 -1.05 -4.78 9.73
N GLN A 37 -1.89 -4.35 8.79
CA GLN A 37 -1.41 -3.55 7.65
C GLN A 37 -1.20 -2.11 8.09
N ARG A 38 0.03 -1.83 8.50
CA ARG A 38 0.57 -0.47 8.52
C ARG A 38 0.79 -0.05 7.08
N LYS A 39 0.46 1.20 6.79
CA LYS A 39 0.54 1.77 5.45
C LYS A 39 1.42 3.00 5.51
N LEU A 40 2.15 3.22 4.43
CA LEU A 40 2.89 4.44 4.20
C LEU A 40 2.14 5.24 3.14
N ALA A 41 1.78 6.47 3.45
CA ALA A 41 1.16 7.39 2.51
C ALA A 41 2.18 8.44 2.10
N LEU A 42 2.44 8.57 0.80
CA LEU A 42 3.20 9.67 0.21
C LEU A 42 2.25 10.52 -0.61
N ILE A 43 2.07 11.76 -0.21
CA ILE A 43 1.15 12.71 -0.85
C ILE A 43 1.97 13.68 -1.69
N ILE A 44 1.51 13.87 -2.92
CA ILE A 44 2.14 14.75 -3.90
C ILE A 44 1.09 15.73 -4.40
N SER A 45 1.33 17.03 -4.18
CA SER A 45 0.41 18.10 -4.58
C SER A 45 1.15 19.44 -4.62
N PRO A 46 0.78 20.36 -5.53
CA PRO A 46 1.22 21.77 -5.46
C PRO A 46 0.71 22.50 -4.20
N ALA A 47 -0.35 22.01 -3.55
CA ALA A 47 -0.91 22.58 -2.31
C ALA A 47 -0.50 21.78 -1.06
N ALA A 48 0.72 21.22 -1.05
CA ALA A 48 1.21 20.37 0.03
C ALA A 48 1.12 21.04 1.42
N ASP A 49 1.42 22.34 1.55
CA ASP A 49 1.34 23.04 2.83
C ASP A 49 -0.07 23.05 3.44
N LYS A 50 -1.09 23.27 2.59
CA LYS A 50 -2.49 23.27 3.03
C LYS A 50 -2.92 21.87 3.47
N ILE A 51 -2.52 20.86 2.71
CA ILE A 51 -2.80 19.46 3.03
C ILE A 51 -2.11 19.08 4.35
N LEU A 52 -0.85 19.44 4.53
CA LEU A 52 -0.09 19.18 5.75
C LEU A 52 -0.78 19.79 6.97
N HIS A 53 -1.20 21.05 6.88
CA HIS A 53 -1.91 21.72 7.97
C HIS A 53 -3.20 21.00 8.36
N ARG A 54 -3.98 20.52 7.38
CA ARG A 54 -5.19 19.74 7.65
C ARG A 54 -4.88 18.35 8.23
N LEU A 55 -3.85 17.67 7.73
CA LEU A 55 -3.44 16.36 8.24
C LEU A 55 -2.96 16.43 9.70
N LEU A 56 -2.25 17.50 10.07
CA LEU A 56 -1.81 17.74 11.44
C LEU A 56 -2.98 18.07 12.37
N ASN A 57 -3.87 18.98 11.97
CA ASN A 57 -4.91 19.51 12.86
C ASN A 57 -6.21 18.68 12.87
N GLU A 58 -6.72 18.28 11.70
CA GLU A 58 -7.94 17.47 11.59
C GLU A 58 -7.62 15.98 11.75
N GLY A 59 -6.49 15.55 11.18
CA GLY A 59 -6.07 14.15 11.19
C GLY A 59 -5.36 13.74 12.47
N ASN A 60 -4.70 14.66 13.18
CA ASN A 60 -3.77 14.32 14.26
C ASN A 60 -2.76 13.24 13.81
N LEU A 61 -2.24 13.39 12.58
CA LEU A 61 -1.33 12.45 11.93
C LEU A 61 0.10 13.01 11.97
N GLY A 62 1.06 12.19 12.42
CA GLY A 62 2.48 12.51 12.26
C GLY A 62 2.89 12.41 10.80
N CYS A 63 3.39 13.50 10.24
CA CYS A 63 3.83 13.59 8.85
C CYS A 63 5.20 14.29 8.77
N THR A 64 5.99 13.89 7.78
CA THR A 64 7.31 14.45 7.48
C THR A 64 7.25 15.12 6.12
N VAL A 65 7.83 16.32 6.01
CA VAL A 65 7.95 17.05 4.74
C VAL A 65 9.26 16.66 4.07
N ILE A 66 9.19 16.32 2.78
CA ILE A 66 10.33 15.98 1.95
C ILE A 66 10.43 17.03 0.85
N LYS A 67 11.55 17.77 0.79
CA LYS A 67 11.87 18.65 -0.33
C LYS A 67 12.26 17.79 -1.53
N ALA A 68 11.47 17.82 -2.60
CA ALA A 68 11.73 17.08 -3.82
C ALA A 68 11.74 18.02 -5.03
N ARG A 69 12.29 17.54 -6.14
CA ARG A 69 12.20 18.21 -7.43
C ARG A 69 11.46 17.31 -8.40
N THR A 70 10.50 17.89 -9.11
CA THR A 70 9.75 17.17 -10.14
C THR A 70 10.63 16.94 -11.37
N GLY A 71 10.69 15.69 -11.86
CA GLY A 71 11.51 15.35 -13.02
C GLY A 71 10.97 15.93 -14.34
N TYR A 72 9.67 16.24 -14.42
CA TYR A 72 9.05 16.74 -15.64
C TYR A 72 9.21 18.25 -15.80
N THR A 73 8.84 19.05 -14.79
CA THR A 73 8.91 20.51 -14.86
C THR A 73 10.18 21.10 -14.24
N GLY A 74 10.94 20.33 -13.46
CA GLY A 74 12.09 20.83 -12.72
C GLY A 74 11.74 21.70 -11.51
N GLU A 75 10.46 21.85 -11.21
CA GLU A 75 9.99 22.63 -10.07
C GLU A 75 10.27 21.93 -8.75
N ASP A 76 10.76 22.70 -7.78
CA ASP A 76 10.87 22.27 -6.40
C ASP A 76 9.47 22.18 -5.79
N ARG A 77 9.19 21.03 -5.17
CA ARG A 77 7.90 20.73 -4.54
C ARG A 77 8.10 19.98 -3.24
N ASP A 78 7.19 20.24 -2.32
CA ASP A 78 7.14 19.55 -1.05
C ASP A 78 6.26 18.31 -1.18
N LEU A 79 6.79 17.18 -0.73
CA LEU A 79 6.03 15.94 -0.60
C LEU A 79 5.77 15.70 0.88
N ILE A 80 4.63 15.07 1.17
CA ILE A 80 4.25 14.74 2.55
C ILE A 80 4.31 13.23 2.71
N LEU A 81 5.17 12.77 3.60
CA LEU A 81 5.26 11.36 3.98
C LEU A 81 4.58 11.16 5.34
N CYS A 82 3.57 10.30 5.38
CA CYS A 82 2.88 9.95 6.62
C CYS A 82 2.84 8.43 6.80
N ALA A 83 3.34 7.97 7.94
CA ALA A 83 3.08 6.63 8.42
C ALA A 83 1.67 6.58 9.01
N VAL A 84 0.83 5.64 8.56
CA VAL A 84 -0.56 5.56 9.02
C VAL A 84 -1.04 4.12 9.17
N ARG A 85 -2.08 3.92 9.99
CA ARG A 85 -2.80 2.64 10.07
C ARG A 85 -3.78 2.55 8.90
N LYS A 86 -4.09 1.33 8.43
CA LYS A 86 -5.04 1.09 7.33
C LYS A 86 -6.37 1.86 7.46
N ARG A 87 -6.94 2.00 8.67
CA ARG A 87 -8.18 2.77 8.91
C ARG A 87 -8.06 4.27 8.62
N ARG A 88 -6.87 4.86 8.78
CA ARG A 88 -6.65 6.31 8.60
C ARG A 88 -6.33 6.70 7.15
N ILE A 89 -6.06 5.73 6.27
CA ILE A 89 -5.79 5.99 4.84
C ILE A 89 -6.97 6.69 4.17
N THR A 90 -8.20 6.33 4.55
CA THR A 90 -9.41 6.97 4.02
C THR A 90 -9.44 8.46 4.35
N ASP A 91 -9.03 8.84 5.57
CA ASP A 91 -8.95 10.25 5.98
C ASP A 91 -7.90 11.01 5.16
N VAL A 92 -6.72 10.41 4.98
CA VAL A 92 -5.63 11.01 4.19
C VAL A 92 -6.09 11.28 2.75
N ARG A 93 -6.72 10.27 2.12
CA ARG A 93 -7.24 10.41 0.76
C ARG A 93 -8.31 11.49 0.68
N ARG A 94 -9.24 11.51 1.62
CA ARG A 94 -10.31 12.51 1.69
C ARG A 94 -9.75 13.92 1.82
N ILE A 95 -8.88 14.15 2.80
CA ILE A 95 -8.26 15.47 3.04
C ILE A 95 -7.47 15.93 1.81
N ALA A 96 -6.68 15.06 1.19
CA ALA A 96 -5.91 15.39 -0.01
C ALA A 96 -6.84 15.80 -1.16
N SER A 97 -7.84 14.98 -1.50
CA SER A 97 -8.76 15.24 -2.61
C SER A 97 -9.69 16.44 -2.39
N GLU A 98 -10.11 16.71 -1.15
CA GLU A 98 -10.90 17.91 -0.81
C GLU A 98 -10.07 19.20 -0.90
N THR A 99 -8.77 19.11 -0.67
CA THR A 99 -7.89 20.30 -0.67
C THR A 99 -7.38 20.63 -2.07
N ASP A 100 -7.08 19.60 -2.86
CA ASP A 100 -6.60 19.74 -4.23
C ASP A 100 -7.03 18.53 -5.07
N GLU A 101 -7.85 18.78 -6.09
CA GLU A 101 -8.32 17.75 -7.02
C GLU A 101 -7.18 17.10 -7.83
N LYS A 102 -6.05 17.80 -7.97
CA LYS A 102 -4.85 17.30 -8.65
C LYS A 102 -3.90 16.56 -7.70
N ALA A 103 -4.19 16.51 -6.40
CA ALA A 103 -3.40 15.76 -5.45
C ALA A 103 -3.58 14.26 -5.67
N PHE A 104 -2.48 13.52 -5.55
CA PHE A 104 -2.51 12.06 -5.54
C PHE A 104 -1.71 11.51 -4.38
N VAL A 105 -2.16 10.34 -3.90
CA VAL A 105 -1.63 9.68 -2.71
C VAL A 105 -1.13 8.31 -3.11
N LEU A 106 0.17 8.09 -2.96
CA LEU A 106 0.81 6.78 -3.10
C LEU A 106 0.68 6.06 -1.76
N VAL A 107 0.10 4.86 -1.78
CA VAL A 107 -0.11 4.04 -0.58
C VAL A 107 0.71 2.77 -0.70
N GLY A 108 1.76 2.66 0.11
CA GLY A 108 2.59 1.47 0.24
C GLY A 108 2.21 0.62 1.45
N ASP A 109 2.33 -0.69 1.33
CA ASP A 109 2.36 -1.60 2.46
C ASP A 109 3.74 -1.60 3.10
N VAL A 110 3.78 -1.56 4.43
CA VAL A 110 5.04 -1.69 5.19
C VAL A 110 4.95 -2.85 6.16
N SER A 111 6.01 -3.65 6.21
CA SER A 111 6.13 -4.80 7.09
C SER A 111 6.12 -4.39 8.56
N GLU A 112 6.83 -3.32 8.89
CA GLU A 112 7.02 -2.84 10.25
C GLU A 112 7.22 -1.32 10.28
N ILE A 113 6.71 -0.69 11.33
CA ILE A 113 7.03 0.71 11.69
C ILE A 113 7.38 0.69 13.17
N ILE A 114 8.60 1.09 13.49
CA ILE A 114 9.12 1.18 14.85
C ILE A 114 9.01 2.64 15.30
N GLY A 115 8.34 2.90 16.41
CA GLY A 115 8.19 4.24 16.96
C GLY A 115 6.97 4.42 17.86
N GLU A 116 7.01 5.48 18.66
CA GLU A 116 5.89 5.90 19.52
C GLU A 116 4.63 6.11 18.67
N GLY A 117 3.49 5.54 19.10
CA GLY A 117 2.21 5.57 18.36
C GLY A 117 1.96 4.38 17.41
N PHE A 118 2.99 3.60 17.07
CA PHE A 118 2.88 2.37 16.26
C PHE A 118 3.27 1.09 17.00
N ARG A 119 3.81 1.23 18.21
CA ARG A 119 3.87 0.18 19.22
C ARG A 119 2.46 -0.22 19.63
N LEU A 120 2.21 -1.53 19.62
CA LEU A 120 1.04 -2.09 20.26
C LEU A 120 1.42 -2.38 21.71
N SER A 121 0.47 -2.17 22.61
CA SER A 121 0.42 -2.80 23.93
C SER A 121 0.29 -4.34 23.80
N ASP A 122 1.21 -4.97 23.07
CA ASP A 122 1.39 -6.41 22.90
C ASP A 122 2.89 -6.76 22.99
N GLU A 123 3.62 -6.02 23.81
CA GLU A 123 4.84 -6.52 24.47
C GLU A 123 4.45 -6.83 25.93
N TYR A 124 3.59 -7.82 26.09
CA TYR A 124 3.53 -8.61 27.31
C TYR A 124 3.58 -10.08 26.87
N PHE A 125 4.80 -10.62 26.95
CA PHE A 125 5.27 -11.98 26.70
C PHE A 125 5.37 -12.46 25.24
#